data_AF-A0A7S2HAA1-F1
#
_entry.id   AF-A0A7S2HAA1-F1
#
_cell.length_a   1.000
_cell.length_b   1.000
_cell.length_c   1.000
_cell.angle_alpha   90.00
_cell.angle_beta   90.00
_cell.angle_gamma   90.00
#
_symmetry.space_group_name_H-M   'P 1'
#
loop_
_entity.id
_entity.type
_entity.pdbx_description
1 polymer ?
#
loop_
_entity_poly.entity_id
_entity_poly.type
_entity_poly.pdbx_seq_one_letter_code
_entity_poly.pdbx_strand_id
1 'polypeptide(L)'
;SSHNPGWRPPLPRSSPSSGKARDVAAMSLKIFELDPMLKGVESQIWDRVNGYRYWKEKLEKDEGGIAKFAEGYRMFGFNRTDTGYEYREWLPSAKQVFLIGEFNDWQNTTPLTSEGFGKWSVKLPDGPDGTPAIKHPSELKVRLE
;
A
#
# COMPACT_ATOMS: atom_id res chain seq x y z
N SER A 1 -21.58 -7.08 -1.32
CA SER A 1 -22.05 -5.78 -1.84
C SER A 1 -22.15 -4.81 -0.69
N SER A 2 -21.13 -3.97 -0.51
CA SER A 2 -21.20 -2.76 0.31
C SER A 2 -20.57 -1.66 -0.52
N HIS A 3 -21.39 -0.70 -0.88
CA HIS A 3 -21.01 0.50 -1.62
C HIS A 3 -19.89 1.22 -0.86
N ASN A 4 -18.82 1.62 -1.55
CA ASN A 4 -17.80 2.50 -1.00
C ASN A 4 -18.30 3.95 -1.14
N PRO A 5 -18.89 4.56 -0.11
CA PRO A 5 -19.44 5.90 -0.22
C PRO A 5 -18.28 6.87 0.01
N GLY A 6 -17.68 7.37 -1.08
CA GLY A 6 -16.71 8.46 -1.10
C GLY A 6 -15.76 8.53 0.09
N TRP A 7 -14.57 7.92 -0.05
CA TRP A 7 -13.52 7.95 0.96
C TRP A 7 -13.33 9.38 1.50
N ARG A 8 -13.59 9.57 2.80
CA ARG A 8 -13.19 10.74 3.57
C ARG A 8 -12.10 10.28 4.54
N PRO A 9 -10.94 10.95 4.60
CA PRO A 9 -9.99 10.71 5.69
C PRO A 9 -10.73 10.88 7.03
N PRO A 10 -10.44 10.06 8.05
CA PRO A 10 -10.90 10.37 9.39
C PRO A 10 -10.36 11.75 9.76
N LEU A 11 -11.24 12.72 9.95
CA LEU A 11 -10.86 14.00 10.54
C LEU A 11 -10.38 13.71 11.97
N PRO A 12 -9.18 14.15 12.38
CA PRO A 12 -8.84 14.10 13.79
C PRO A 12 -9.90 14.90 14.55
N ARG A 13 -10.66 14.22 15.44
CA ARG A 13 -11.46 14.93 16.46
C ARG A 13 -10.47 15.56 17.43
N SER A 14 -10.02 16.77 17.15
CA SER A 14 -9.32 17.56 18.14
C SER A 14 -10.34 18.09 19.15
N SER A 15 -10.54 17.38 20.25
CA SER A 15 -10.86 18.07 21.51
C SER A 15 -9.56 18.76 21.96
N PRO A 16 -9.56 20.07 22.23
CA PRO A 16 -8.34 20.75 22.62
C PRO A 16 -7.93 20.28 24.02
N SER A 17 -6.84 19.51 24.11
CA SER A 17 -6.18 19.28 25.39
C SER A 17 -5.46 20.56 25.79
N SER A 18 -5.63 20.96 27.04
CA SER A 18 -5.03 22.13 27.66
C SER A 18 -3.50 22.02 27.70
N GLY A 19 -2.83 22.59 26.69
CA GLY A 19 -1.38 22.62 26.62
C GLY A 19 -0.91 23.63 25.59
N LYS A 20 -0.66 24.87 26.07
CA LYS A 20 -0.13 26.05 25.35
C LYS A 20 -0.73 26.28 23.96
N ALA A 21 -1.58 27.31 23.87
CA ALA A 21 -2.05 27.89 22.62
C ALA A 21 -0.85 28.15 21.68
N ARG A 22 -0.58 27.22 20.78
CA ARG A 22 0.28 27.46 19.63
C ARG A 22 -0.54 28.33 18.70
N ASP A 23 -0.02 29.51 18.40
CA ASP A 23 -0.64 30.59 17.64
C ASP A 23 -1.53 30.09 16.49
N VAL A 24 -2.83 30.03 16.75
CA VAL A 24 -3.86 29.74 15.74
C VAL A 24 -3.93 30.88 14.70
N ALA A 25 -3.34 32.04 15.03
CA ALA A 25 -3.32 33.25 14.21
C ALA A 25 -2.23 33.27 13.11
N ALA A 26 -1.30 32.30 13.06
CA ALA A 26 -0.07 32.43 12.27
C ALA A 26 -0.01 31.66 10.93
N MET A 27 -1.06 30.99 10.47
CA MET A 27 -0.95 30.22 9.22
C MET A 27 -2.09 30.52 8.24
N SER A 28 -2.04 31.65 7.54
CA SER A 28 -2.70 31.74 6.23
C SER A 28 -1.88 30.93 5.22
N LEU A 29 -2.53 30.08 4.43
CA LEU A 29 -1.85 29.42 3.31
C LEU A 29 -1.54 30.45 2.23
N LYS A 30 -0.31 30.41 1.68
CA LYS A 30 0.12 31.29 0.59
C LYS A 30 -0.81 31.26 -0.63
N ILE A 31 -1.54 30.16 -0.83
CA ILE A 31 -2.51 30.03 -1.93
C ILE A 31 -3.64 31.07 -1.83
N PHE A 32 -3.98 31.55 -0.64
CA PHE A 32 -4.98 32.61 -0.45
C PHE A 32 -4.45 34.00 -0.79
N GLU A 33 -3.13 34.21 -0.76
CA GLU A 33 -2.51 35.45 -1.23
C GLU A 33 -2.43 35.46 -2.76
N LEU A 34 -2.14 34.30 -3.36
CA LEU A 34 -2.09 34.11 -4.81
C LEU A 34 -3.47 34.18 -5.46
N ASP A 35 -4.48 33.61 -4.81
CA ASP A 35 -5.87 33.66 -5.26
C ASP A 35 -6.81 33.92 -4.07
N PRO A 36 -7.16 35.20 -3.82
CA PRO A 36 -8.07 35.58 -2.74
C PRO A 36 -9.47 34.98 -2.87
N MET A 37 -9.93 34.56 -4.06
CA MET A 37 -11.27 33.97 -4.23
C MET A 37 -11.40 32.63 -3.49
N LEU A 38 -10.27 31.94 -3.26
CA LEU A 38 -10.25 30.69 -2.51
C LEU A 38 -10.61 30.84 -1.03
N LYS A 39 -10.62 32.06 -0.48
CA LYS A 39 -11.09 32.32 0.89
C LYS A 39 -12.53 31.89 1.12
N GLY A 40 -13.38 31.93 0.09
CA GLY A 40 -14.75 31.44 0.16
C GLY A 40 -14.89 29.93 0.45
N VAL A 41 -13.81 29.16 0.26
CA VAL A 41 -13.74 27.70 0.50
C VAL A 41 -12.57 27.32 1.41
N GLU A 42 -12.12 28.25 2.26
CA GLU A 42 -10.95 28.07 3.13
C GLU A 42 -11.06 26.83 4.04
N SER A 43 -12.24 26.57 4.61
CA SER A 43 -12.47 25.40 5.46
C SER A 43 -12.19 24.09 4.72
N GLN A 44 -12.70 23.95 3.49
CA GLN A 44 -12.51 22.74 2.67
C GLN A 44 -11.04 22.56 2.26
N ILE A 45 -10.32 23.67 2.05
CA ILE A 45 -8.87 23.62 1.78
C ILE A 45 -8.12 23.15 3.02
N TRP A 46 -8.47 23.63 4.21
CA TRP A 46 -7.88 23.17 5.46
C TRP A 46 -8.16 21.68 5.74
N ASP A 47 -9.37 21.19 5.45
CA ASP A 47 -9.69 19.76 5.57
C ASP A 47 -8.72 18.90 4.73
N ARG A 48 -8.42 19.33 3.49
CA ARG A 48 -7.46 18.65 2.61
C ARG A 48 -6.04 18.72 3.14
N VAL A 49 -5.59 19.90 3.60
CA VAL A 49 -4.25 20.08 4.17
C VAL A 49 -4.06 19.21 5.42
N ASN A 50 -5.06 19.15 6.28
CA ASN A 50 -5.03 18.34 7.49
C ASN A 50 -5.08 16.84 7.16
N GLY A 51 -5.89 16.43 6.18
CA GLY A 51 -5.89 15.06 5.66
C GLY A 51 -4.53 14.64 5.11
N TYR A 52 -3.90 15.50 4.31
CA TYR A 52 -2.53 15.27 3.81
C TYR A 52 -1.52 15.15 4.96
N ARG A 53 -1.52 16.08 5.92
CA ARG A 53 -0.60 16.05 7.07
C ARG A 53 -0.77 14.78 7.90
N TYR A 54 -2.00 14.38 8.16
CA TYR A 54 -2.32 13.13 8.85
C TYR A 54 -1.73 11.92 8.14
N TRP A 55 -1.99 11.77 6.82
CA TRP A 55 -1.48 10.64 6.06
C TRP A 55 0.03 10.65 5.90
N LYS A 56 0.63 11.83 5.72
CA LYS A 56 2.08 11.97 5.71
C LYS A 56 2.67 11.45 7.02
N GLU A 57 2.20 11.93 8.17
CA GLU A 57 2.67 11.49 9.48
C GLU A 57 2.48 9.97 9.68
N LYS A 58 1.34 9.43 9.23
CA LYS A 58 1.07 7.99 9.25
C LYS A 58 2.08 7.20 8.43
N LEU A 59 2.36 7.60 7.19
CA LEU A 59 3.35 6.93 6.34
C LEU A 59 4.77 7.05 6.89
N GLU A 60 5.15 8.20 7.44
CA GLU A 60 6.44 8.36 8.11
C GLU A 60 6.59 7.38 9.28
N LYS A 61 5.56 7.27 10.11
CA LYS A 61 5.58 6.41 11.30
C LYS A 61 5.53 4.92 10.96
N ASP A 62 4.60 4.53 10.09
CA ASP A 62 4.22 3.13 9.92
C ASP A 62 4.96 2.47 8.74
N GLU A 63 5.39 3.25 7.73
CA GLU A 63 6.00 2.74 6.49
C GLU A 63 7.45 3.23 6.25
N GLY A 64 7.97 4.11 7.13
CA GLY A 64 9.29 4.72 6.99
C GLY A 64 9.36 5.81 5.91
N GLY A 65 8.22 6.46 5.64
CA GLY A 65 8.11 7.62 4.75
C GLY A 65 7.61 7.29 3.35
N ILE A 66 7.20 8.34 2.64
CA ILE A 66 6.56 8.21 1.31
C ILE A 66 7.47 7.51 0.30
N ALA A 67 8.78 7.80 0.33
CA ALA A 67 9.74 7.20 -0.59
C ALA A 67 9.82 5.68 -0.41
N LYS A 68 9.95 5.21 0.83
CA LYS A 68 10.01 3.78 1.15
C LYS A 68 8.68 3.08 0.85
N PHE A 69 7.55 3.72 1.18
CA PHE A 69 6.23 3.20 0.83
C PHE A 69 6.04 3.02 -0.68
N ALA A 70 6.58 3.93 -1.49
CA ALA A 70 6.53 3.87 -2.95
C ALA A 70 7.40 2.74 -3.56
N GLU A 71 8.28 2.11 -2.78
CA GLU A 71 9.08 0.95 -3.20
C GLU A 71 8.32 -0.38 -3.11
N GLY A 72 6.98 -0.36 -3.06
CA GLY A 72 6.15 -1.56 -2.94
C GLY A 72 6.43 -2.64 -3.99
N TYR A 73 6.94 -2.27 -5.19
CA TYR A 73 7.36 -3.23 -6.23
C TYR A 73 8.52 -4.15 -5.79
N ARG A 74 9.31 -3.77 -4.79
CA ARG A 74 10.36 -4.61 -4.20
C ARG A 74 9.81 -5.65 -3.23
N MET A 75 8.56 -5.49 -2.82
CA MET A 75 7.89 -6.37 -1.85
C MET A 75 6.77 -7.21 -2.46
N PHE A 76 6.05 -6.67 -3.43
CA PHE A 76 4.92 -7.30 -4.14
C PHE A 76 5.32 -7.69 -5.56
N GLY A 77 4.58 -8.62 -6.15
CA GLY A 77 4.95 -9.25 -7.41
C GLY A 77 6.12 -10.21 -7.24
N PHE A 78 6.80 -10.53 -8.35
CA PHE A 78 7.98 -11.38 -8.36
C PHE A 78 9.23 -10.57 -8.06
N ASN A 79 9.98 -11.01 -7.06
CA ASN A 79 11.29 -10.47 -6.72
C ASN A 79 12.31 -11.61 -6.71
N ARG A 80 13.39 -11.42 -7.46
CA ARG A 80 14.53 -12.36 -7.47
C ARG A 80 15.27 -12.26 -6.15
N THR A 81 15.62 -13.40 -5.56
CA THR A 81 16.51 -13.52 -4.41
C THR A 81 17.80 -14.25 -4.81
N ASP A 82 18.75 -14.37 -3.88
CA ASP A 82 20.00 -15.09 -4.13
C ASP A 82 19.79 -16.59 -4.40
N THR A 83 18.65 -17.15 -3.99
CA THR A 83 18.38 -18.60 -4.02
C THR A 83 17.06 -18.98 -4.68
N GLY A 84 16.36 -18.02 -5.29
CA GLY A 84 15.02 -18.27 -5.83
C GLY A 84 14.25 -17.01 -6.22
N TYR A 85 12.93 -17.12 -6.20
CA TYR A 85 12.03 -15.99 -6.23
C TYR A 85 11.19 -15.94 -4.95
N GLU A 86 10.87 -14.74 -4.53
CA GLU A 86 9.72 -14.49 -3.66
C GLU A 86 8.62 -13.86 -4.50
N TYR A 87 7.42 -14.43 -4.41
CA TYR A 87 6.22 -13.86 -4.99
C TYR A 87 5.28 -13.44 -3.85
N ARG A 88 4.72 -12.22 -3.93
CA ARG A 88 3.75 -11.72 -2.95
C ARG A 88 2.62 -10.95 -3.64
N GLU A 89 1.40 -11.14 -3.15
CA GLU A 89 0.20 -10.46 -3.67
C GLU A 89 -0.71 -9.98 -2.52
N TRP A 90 -1.47 -8.90 -2.76
CA TRP A 90 -2.46 -8.40 -1.80
C TRP A 90 -3.88 -8.84 -2.20
N LEU A 91 -4.42 -9.82 -1.49
CA LEU A 91 -5.70 -10.48 -1.75
C LEU A 91 -6.48 -10.67 -0.44
N PRO A 92 -7.05 -9.59 0.14
CA PRO A 92 -7.65 -9.61 1.47
C PRO A 92 -8.92 -10.46 1.61
N SER A 93 -9.58 -10.77 0.50
CA SER A 93 -10.82 -11.56 0.49
C SER A 93 -10.63 -13.01 0.03
N ALA A 94 -9.40 -13.42 -0.31
CA ALA A 94 -9.12 -14.80 -0.71
C ALA A 94 -9.16 -15.73 0.50
N LYS A 95 -9.68 -16.95 0.31
CA LYS A 95 -9.60 -18.00 1.33
C LYS A 95 -8.38 -18.87 1.09
N GLN A 96 -8.08 -19.11 -0.19
CA GLN A 96 -6.88 -19.82 -0.62
C GLN A 96 -6.34 -19.17 -1.90
N VAL A 97 -5.02 -19.17 -2.05
CA VAL A 97 -4.35 -18.59 -3.21
C VAL A 97 -3.31 -19.57 -3.73
N PHE A 98 -3.26 -19.75 -5.05
CA PHE A 98 -2.26 -20.57 -5.73
C PHE A 98 -1.58 -19.76 -6.82
N LEU A 99 -0.26 -19.97 -6.96
CA LEU A 99 0.46 -19.56 -8.15
C LEU A 99 0.43 -20.71 -9.15
N ILE A 100 -0.04 -20.45 -10.36
CA ILE A 100 -0.13 -21.45 -11.43
C ILE A 100 0.58 -20.95 -12.67
N GLY A 101 1.12 -21.84 -13.49
CA GLY A 101 1.77 -21.48 -14.74
C GLY A 101 2.42 -22.67 -15.42
N GLU A 102 3.20 -22.42 -16.45
CA GLU A 102 3.92 -23.48 -17.17
C GLU A 102 4.85 -24.29 -16.25
N PHE A 103 5.43 -23.65 -15.22
CA PHE A 103 6.34 -24.29 -14.27
C PHE A 103 5.70 -25.40 -13.42
N ASN A 104 4.38 -25.43 -13.31
CA ASN A 104 3.64 -26.42 -12.53
C ASN A 104 2.44 -26.99 -13.30
N ASP A 105 2.52 -27.01 -14.63
CA ASP A 105 1.50 -27.53 -15.54
C ASP A 105 0.09 -26.95 -15.31
N TRP A 106 0.02 -25.67 -14.90
CA TRP A 106 -1.22 -24.97 -14.56
C TRP A 106 -2.03 -25.63 -13.42
N GLN A 107 -1.37 -26.42 -12.55
CA GLN A 107 -2.00 -27.11 -11.43
C GLN A 107 -1.92 -26.29 -10.13
N ASN A 108 -2.85 -26.55 -9.20
CA ASN A 108 -2.90 -25.89 -7.89
C ASN A 108 -1.87 -26.47 -6.89
N THR A 109 -0.65 -26.76 -7.35
CA THR A 109 0.40 -27.42 -6.54
C THR A 109 1.33 -26.44 -5.84
N THR A 110 1.18 -25.14 -6.07
CA THR A 110 1.99 -24.07 -5.46
C THR A 110 1.11 -23.10 -4.67
N PRO A 111 0.66 -23.49 -3.46
CA PRO A 111 -0.14 -22.63 -2.60
C PRO A 111 0.71 -21.46 -2.05
N LEU A 112 0.08 -20.29 -1.92
CA LEU A 112 0.65 -19.18 -1.16
C LEU A 112 0.24 -19.26 0.31
N THR A 113 1.10 -18.71 1.17
CA THR A 113 0.89 -18.60 2.61
C THR A 113 0.36 -17.21 2.94
N SER A 114 -0.69 -17.13 3.76
CA SER A 114 -1.19 -15.86 4.29
C SER A 114 -0.20 -15.29 5.31
N GLU A 115 0.18 -14.03 5.12
CA GLU A 115 1.04 -13.27 6.05
C GLU A 115 0.22 -12.32 6.94
N GLY A 116 -1.11 -12.39 6.88
CA GLY A 116 -2.01 -11.42 7.52
C GLY A 116 -2.17 -10.12 6.72
N PHE A 117 -3.13 -9.28 7.14
CA PHE A 117 -3.51 -8.04 6.43
C PHE A 117 -3.86 -8.22 4.94
N GLY A 118 -4.26 -9.43 4.56
CA GLY A 118 -4.58 -9.79 3.18
C GLY A 118 -3.36 -10.03 2.29
N LYS A 119 -2.14 -10.06 2.84
CA LYS A 119 -0.93 -10.39 2.07
C LYS A 119 -0.75 -11.90 1.98
N TRP A 120 -0.33 -12.36 0.81
CA TRP A 120 -0.07 -13.76 0.51
C TRP A 120 1.30 -13.88 -0.15
N SER A 121 2.10 -14.89 0.21
CA SER A 121 3.43 -15.08 -0.39
C SER A 121 3.80 -16.54 -0.62
N VAL A 122 4.74 -16.76 -1.53
CA VAL A 122 5.39 -18.06 -1.75
C VAL A 122 6.87 -17.84 -2.10
N LYS A 123 7.72 -18.75 -1.63
CA LYS A 123 9.12 -18.83 -2.03
C LYS A 123 9.29 -19.95 -3.05
N LEU A 124 10.00 -19.66 -4.13
CA LEU A 124 10.24 -20.58 -5.23
C LEU A 124 11.76 -20.75 -5.36
N PRO A 125 12.35 -21.76 -4.69
CA PRO A 125 13.79 -21.97 -4.70
C PRO A 125 14.26 -22.41 -6.09
N ASP A 126 15.46 -21.96 -6.46
CA ASP A 126 16.14 -22.47 -7.65
C ASP A 126 16.41 -23.97 -7.54
N GLY A 127 16.60 -24.61 -8.69
CA GLY A 127 17.06 -25.98 -8.79
C GLY A 127 18.45 -26.17 -8.14
N PRO A 128 18.84 -27.41 -7.79
CA PRO A 128 20.15 -27.69 -7.20
C PRO A 128 21.36 -27.25 -8.05
N ASP A 129 21.15 -27.10 -9.36
CA ASP A 129 22.14 -26.62 -10.34
C ASP A 129 22.10 -25.09 -10.53
N GLY A 130 21.30 -24.37 -9.74
CA GLY A 130 21.09 -22.93 -9.84
C GLY A 130 20.11 -22.51 -10.94
N THR A 131 19.41 -23.46 -11.56
CA THR A 131 18.37 -23.12 -12.56
C THR A 131 17.20 -22.38 -11.91
N PRO A 132 16.74 -21.25 -12.46
CA PRO A 132 15.63 -20.51 -11.88
C PRO A 132 14.34 -21.33 -11.80
N ALA A 133 13.64 -21.25 -10.66
CA ALA A 133 12.35 -21.95 -10.46
C ALA A 133 11.30 -21.62 -11.52
N ILE A 134 11.33 -20.38 -12.01
CA ILE A 134 10.51 -19.89 -13.12
C ILE A 134 11.46 -19.43 -14.22
N LYS A 135 11.38 -20.09 -15.37
CA LYS A 135 12.20 -19.79 -16.54
C LYS A 135 11.66 -18.57 -17.29
N HIS A 136 12.52 -17.63 -17.66
CA HIS A 136 12.13 -16.55 -18.56
C HIS A 136 12.22 -16.97 -20.05
N PRO A 137 11.23 -16.64 -20.90
CA PRO A 137 9.87 -16.21 -20.56
C PRO A 137 8.98 -17.43 -20.27
N SER A 138 8.09 -17.33 -19.27
CA SER A 138 7.05 -18.32 -19.01
C SER A 138 5.73 -17.66 -18.65
N GLU A 139 4.62 -18.31 -18.97
CA GLU A 139 3.30 -17.84 -18.58
C GLU A 139 2.90 -18.28 -17.16
N LEU A 140 2.22 -17.39 -16.44
CA LEU A 140 1.74 -17.62 -15.08
C LEU A 140 0.47 -16.82 -14.77
N LYS A 141 -0.27 -17.27 -13.76
CA LYS A 141 -1.48 -16.63 -13.21
C LYS A 141 -1.58 -16.87 -11.71
N VAL A 142 -2.33 -16.01 -11.04
CA VAL A 142 -2.80 -16.26 -9.68
C VAL A 142 -4.20 -16.86 -9.75
N ARG A 143 -4.43 -17.96 -9.03
CA ARG A 143 -5.74 -18.57 -8.88
C ARG A 143 -6.23 -18.39 -7.45
N LEU A 144 -7.50 -17.98 -7.32
CA LEU A 144 -8.17 -17.75 -6.05
C LEU A 144 -9.23 -18.81 -5.82
N GLU A 145 -9.40 -19.23 -4.57
CA GLU A 145 -10.54 -20.02 -4.07
C GLU A 145 -11.14 -19.38 -2.81
#